data_AF-A0A2H9TZZ2-F1
#
_entry.id   AF-A0A2H9TZZ2-F1
#
_cell.length_a   1.000
_cell.length_b   1.000
_cell.length_c   1.000
_cell.angle_alpha   90.00
_cell.angle_beta   90.00
_cell.angle_gamma   90.00
#
_symmetry.space_group_name_H-M   'P 1'
#
loop_
_entity.id
_entity.type
_entity.pdbx_description
1 polymer ?
#
loop_
_entity_poly.entity_id
_entity_poly.type
_entity_poly.pdbx_seq_one_letter_code
_entity_poly.pdbx_strand_id
1 'polypeptide(L)' 'MTDLALAGQPTTDIQAVILDWAGTVVDFGSFAPTAIFVEAFARAYDFEVTLAEARQ' A
#
# COMPACT_ATOMS: atom_id res chain seq x y z
N MET A 1 6.52 -33.84 -33.61
CA MET A 1 6.29 -32.38 -33.74
C MET A 1 5.70 -31.95 -32.41
N THR A 2 6.49 -31.21 -31.65
CA THR A 2 6.49 -31.11 -30.19
C THR A 2 5.15 -30.65 -29.62
N ASP A 3 4.63 -31.40 -28.64
CA ASP A 3 3.52 -30.97 -27.82
C ASP A 3 3.84 -29.64 -27.15
N LEU A 4 3.11 -28.60 -27.54
CA LEU A 4 2.90 -27.40 -26.74
C LEU A 4 2.03 -27.79 -25.55
N ALA A 5 2.57 -28.61 -24.64
CA ALA A 5 1.98 -28.83 -23.34
C ALA A 5 1.97 -27.46 -22.66
N LEU A 6 0.79 -26.85 -22.66
CA LEU A 6 0.45 -25.61 -21.96
C LEU A 6 1.14 -25.65 -20.59
N ALA A 7 1.96 -24.64 -20.35
CA ALA A 7 2.64 -24.43 -19.09
C ALA A 7 1.68 -24.69 -17.93
N GLY A 8 2.00 -25.70 -17.11
CA GLY A 8 1.48 -25.97 -15.76
C GLY A 8 -0.03 -25.79 -15.55
N GLN A 9 -0.74 -26.91 -15.36
CA GLN A 9 -2.07 -26.88 -14.74
C GLN A 9 -2.03 -25.98 -13.48
N PRO A 10 -2.89 -24.96 -13.34
CA PRO A 10 -2.85 -24.09 -12.17
C PRO A 10 -3.11 -24.92 -10.91
N THR A 11 -2.16 -24.88 -9.98
CA THR A 11 -2.25 -25.55 -8.69
C THR A 11 -3.30 -24.85 -7.83
N THR A 12 -4.08 -25.60 -7.06
CA THR A 12 -5.07 -25.03 -6.12
C THR A 12 -4.43 -24.38 -4.88
N ASP A 13 -3.13 -24.60 -4.68
CA ASP A 13 -2.39 -24.06 -3.55
C ASP A 13 -2.00 -22.60 -3.78
N ILE A 14 -2.03 -21.79 -2.72
CA ILE A 14 -1.54 -20.40 -2.74
C ILE A 14 -0.04 -20.42 -3.10
N GLN A 15 0.31 -19.86 -4.25
CA GLN A 15 1.69 -19.88 -4.76
C GLN A 15 2.54 -18.72 -4.23
N ALA A 16 1.92 -17.58 -3.93
CA ALA A 16 2.60 -16.39 -3.43
C ALA A 16 1.62 -15.43 -2.75
N VAL A 17 2.17 -14.51 -1.95
CA VAL A 17 1.46 -13.35 -1.42
C VAL A 17 2.29 -12.11 -1.74
N ILE A 18 1.64 -11.10 -2.31
CA ILE A 18 2.22 -9.77 -2.49
C ILE A 18 1.62 -8.88 -1.42
N LEU A 19 2.49 -8.28 -0.61
CA LEU A 19 2.10 -7.42 0.50
C LEU A 19 2.55 -5.99 0.22
N ASP A 20 1.69 -5.04 0.54
CA ASP A 20 2.09 -3.65 0.67
C ASP A 20 2.98 -3.45 1.92
N TRP A 21 3.61 -2.30 2.06
CA TRP A 21 4.49 -1.99 3.20
C TRP A 21 3.72 -1.33 4.34
N ALA A 22 3.39 -0.05 4.21
CA ALA A 22 2.85 0.76 5.31
C ALA A 22 1.41 0.39 5.63
N GLY A 23 1.13 0.06 6.89
CA GLY A 23 -0.16 -0.47 7.33
C GLY A 23 -0.39 -1.96 7.04
N THR A 24 0.55 -2.65 6.37
CA THR A 24 0.44 -4.10 6.07
C THR A 24 1.59 -4.90 6.69
N VAL A 25 2.85 -4.61 6.34
CA VAL A 25 4.04 -5.27 6.90
C VAL A 25 4.74 -4.41 7.95
N VAL A 26 4.72 -3.09 7.77
CA VAL A 26 5.35 -2.09 8.65
C VAL A 26 4.41 -0.92 8.88
N ASP A 27 4.79 0.01 9.78
CA ASP A 27 4.03 1.24 10.08
C ASP A 27 2.56 0.97 10.44
N PHE A 28 2.33 0.45 11.65
CA PHE A 28 0.97 0.16 12.14
C PHE A 28 0.09 1.40 12.01
N GLY A 29 -0.98 1.31 11.22
CA GLY A 29 -1.90 2.42 11.00
C GLY A 29 -1.46 3.43 9.94
N SER A 30 -0.37 3.18 9.20
CA SER A 30 0.13 4.00 8.07
C SER A 30 0.28 5.48 8.42
N PHE A 31 0.95 5.77 9.53
CA PHE A 31 1.06 7.12 10.08
C PHE A 31 2.13 7.96 9.36
N ALA A 32 3.18 7.33 8.84
CA ALA A 32 4.26 8.04 8.16
C ALA A 32 3.77 8.84 6.93
N PRO A 33 2.98 8.26 6.00
CA PRO A 33 2.46 9.02 4.87
C PRO A 33 1.38 10.03 5.24
N THR A 34 0.73 9.94 6.42
CA THR A 34 -0.31 10.89 6.83
C THR A 34 0.25 12.14 7.50
N ALA A 35 1.37 12.02 8.23
CA ALA A 35 2.00 13.15 8.90
C ALA A 35 2.54 14.21 7.90
N ILE A 36 3.05 13.78 6.74
CA ILE A 36 3.58 14.71 5.74
C ILE A 36 2.49 15.59 5.11
N PHE A 37 1.26 15.11 5.02
CA PHE A 37 0.15 15.91 4.48
C PHE A 37 -0.23 17.04 5.43
N VAL A 38 -0.32 16.78 6.73
CA VAL A 38 -0.56 17.82 7.75
C VAL A 38 0.48 18.93 7.63
N GLU A 39 1.77 18.56 7.57
CA GLU A 39 2.85 19.54 7.44
C GLU A 39 2.80 20.28 6.10
N ALA A 40 2.56 19.57 4.98
CA ALA A 40 2.54 20.17 3.65
C ALA A 40 1.42 21.20 3.50
N PHE A 41 0.22 20.91 4.00
CA PHE A 41 -0.92 21.84 3.92
C PHE A 41 -0.71 23.09 4.77
N ALA A 42 -0.21 22.93 6.00
CA ALA A 42 0.12 24.06 6.87
C ALA A 42 1.18 24.96 6.22
N ARG A 43 2.26 24.38 5.68
CA ARG A 43 3.39 25.15 5.15
C ARG A 43 3.14 25.77 3.78
N ALA A 44 2.42 25.08 2.89
CA ALA A 44 2.24 25.54 1.51
C ALA A 44 1.03 26.47 1.35
N TYR A 45 0.02 26.34 2.21
CA TYR A 45 -1.28 26.99 2.02
C TYR A 45 -1.81 27.71 3.27
N ASP A 46 -1.06 27.72 4.38
CA ASP A 46 -1.53 28.24 5.68
C ASP A 46 -2.87 27.60 6.10
N PHE A 47 -2.99 26.30 5.79
CA PHE A 47 -4.22 25.53 5.99
C PHE A 47 -3.97 24.38 6.95
N GLU A 48 -4.54 24.49 8.14
CA GLU A 48 -4.42 23.48 9.19
C GLU A 48 -5.36 22.30 8.93
N VAL A 49 -4.78 21.09 8.91
CA VAL A 49 -5.51 19.83 8.75
C VAL A 49 -5.16 18.93 9.92
N THR A 50 -6.15 18.30 10.54
CA THR A 50 -5.91 17.34 11.60
C THR A 50 -5.39 16.02 11.05
N LEU A 51 -4.64 15.26 11.86
CA LEU A 51 -4.21 13.92 11.46
C LEU A 51 -5.41 12.99 11.14
N ALA A 52 -6.56 13.21 11.79
CA ALA A 52 -7.77 12.44 11.51
C ALA A 52 -8.32 12.74 10.10
N GLU A 53 -8.32 14.00 9.68
CA GLU A 53 -8.74 14.41 8.33
C GLU A 53 -7.74 13.95 7.28
N ALA A 54 -6.43 14.04 7.55
CA ALA A 54 -5.40 13.58 6.61
C ALA A 54 -5.44 12.06 6.35
N ARG A 55 -6.11 11.29 7.24
CA ARG A 55 -6.26 9.82 7.14
C ARG A 55 -7.50 9.38 6.35
N GLN A 56 -8.39 10.29 5.97
CA GLN A 56 -9.62 9.99 5.22
C GLN A 56 -9.41 10.32 3.74
#